data_AF-A0A725GZF0-F1
#
_entry.id   AF-A0A725GZF0-F1
#
_cell.length_a   1.000
_cell.length_b   1.000
_cell.length_c   1.000
_cell.angle_alpha   90.00
_cell.angle_beta   90.00
_cell.angle_gamma   90.00
#
_symmetry.space_group_name_H-M   'P 1'
#
loop_
_entity.id
_entity.type
_entity.pdbx_description
1 polymer ?
#
loop_
_entity_poly.entity_id
_entity_poly.type
_entity_poly.pdbx_seq_one_letter_code
_entity_poly.pdbx_strand_id
1 'polypeptide(L)' 'MTEPRIEKLFGCDSCRDKKFRRADVAEEVVKYFGDDFVDSAYYIRAGRILKEGIERGVIKKIGSARYIMINTTTDR' A
#
# COMPACT_ATOMS: atom_id res chain seq x y z
N MET A 1 6.06 -17.41 1.69
CA MET A 1 5.51 -16.34 2.54
C MET A 1 4.48 -15.57 1.73
N THR A 2 3.38 -15.15 2.34
CA THR A 2 2.31 -14.37 1.69
C THR A 2 2.63 -12.88 1.80
N GLU A 3 2.36 -12.10 0.75
CA GLU A 3 2.58 -10.65 0.77
C GLU A 3 1.71 -9.97 1.84
N PRO A 4 2.21 -8.90 2.51
CA PRO A 4 1.40 -8.13 3.44
C PRO A 4 0.28 -7.38 2.71
N ARG A 5 -0.88 -7.27 3.34
CA ARG A 5 -1.99 -6.47 2.83
C ARG A 5 -1.68 -4.97 2.95
N ILE A 6 -2.18 -4.17 2.01
CA ILE A 6 -1.97 -2.71 2.03
C ILE A 6 -2.49 -2.06 3.33
N GLU A 7 -3.56 -2.61 3.90
CA GLU A 7 -4.11 -2.16 5.18
C GLU A 7 -3.14 -2.37 6.34
N LYS A 8 -2.33 -3.43 6.33
CA LYS A 8 -1.32 -3.71 7.37
C LYS A 8 -0.07 -2.83 7.21
N LEU A 9 0.23 -2.43 5.97
CA LEU A 9 1.34 -1.52 5.66
C LEU A 9 0.99 -0.06 5.99
N PHE A 10 -0.28 0.34 5.85
CA PHE A 10 -0.70 1.75 5.92
C PHE A 10 -1.86 2.05 6.91
N GLY A 11 -2.35 1.11 7.71
CA GLY A 11 -3.40 1.31 8.74
C GLY A 11 -3.09 0.51 10.03
N CYS A 12 -3.29 1.01 11.25
CA CYS A 12 -4.35 1.85 11.82
C CYS A 12 -3.68 2.84 12.81
N ASP A 13 -3.83 4.17 12.64
CA ASP A 13 -3.85 5.19 13.72
C ASP A 13 -3.48 6.61 13.28
N SER A 14 -2.89 6.84 12.10
CA SER A 14 -2.58 8.23 11.73
C SER A 14 -2.56 8.48 10.23
N CYS A 15 -3.19 9.61 9.87
CA CYS A 15 -3.25 10.21 8.54
C CYS A 15 -4.31 9.65 7.59
N ARG A 16 -5.58 10.04 7.87
CA ARG A 16 -6.46 10.53 6.81
C ARG A 16 -5.63 11.41 5.86
N ASP A 17 -5.73 11.14 4.56
CA ASP A 17 -5.05 11.87 3.46
C ASP A 17 -3.58 11.56 3.13
N LYS A 18 -2.97 10.49 3.67
CA LYS A 18 -1.67 10.06 3.13
C LYS A 18 -1.82 9.49 1.72
N LYS A 19 -1.47 10.30 0.73
CA LYS A 19 -1.25 9.86 -0.65
C LYS A 19 0.08 9.10 -0.69
N PHE A 20 0.07 7.88 -1.22
CA PHE A 20 1.27 7.06 -1.36
C PHE A 20 1.47 6.60 -2.81
N ARG A 21 2.70 6.20 -3.13
CA ARG A 21 3.17 5.70 -4.43
C ARG A 21 3.60 4.26 -4.29
N ARG A 22 3.85 3.60 -5.42
CA ARG A 22 4.40 2.23 -5.46
C ARG A 22 5.76 2.11 -4.75
N ALA A 23 6.58 3.16 -4.79
CA ALA A 23 7.86 3.19 -4.09
C ALA A 23 7.66 3.11 -2.57
N ASP A 24 6.78 3.93 -2.02
CA ASP A 24 6.43 3.92 -0.60
C ASP A 24 5.93 2.51 -0.16
N VAL A 25 5.12 1.85 -0.99
CA VAL A 25 4.69 0.46 -0.71
C VAL A 25 5.88 -0.51 -0.73
N ALA A 26 6.81 -0.36 -1.68
CA ALA A 26 7.99 -1.22 -1.74
C ALA A 26 8.88 -1.07 -0.50
N GLU A 27 9.07 0.16 -0.01
CA GLU A 27 9.79 0.44 1.24
C GLU A 27 9.12 -0.19 2.45
N GLU A 28 7.79 -0.08 2.58
CA GLU A 28 7.06 -0.72 3.68
C GLU A 28 7.10 -2.26 3.61
N VAL A 29 7.14 -2.83 2.41
CA VAL A 29 7.31 -4.28 2.22
C VAL A 29 8.72 -4.72 2.63
N VAL A 30 9.76 -3.95 2.31
CA VAL A 30 11.13 -4.22 2.78
C VAL A 30 11.20 -4.22 4.31
N LYS A 31 10.64 -3.18 4.95
CA LYS A 31 10.55 -3.10 6.42
C LYS A 31 9.78 -4.27 7.01
N TYR A 32 8.72 -4.72 6.35
CA TYR A 32 7.91 -5.86 6.77
C TYR A 32 8.70 -7.17 6.80
N PHE A 33 9.60 -7.39 5.82
CA PHE A 33 10.42 -8.59 5.75
C PHE A 33 11.75 -8.46 6.51
N GLY A 34 12.13 -7.26 6.95
CA GLY A 34 13.37 -7.00 7.69
C GLY A 34 14.61 -6.93 6.80
N ASP A 35 14.43 -6.57 5.52
CA ASP A 35 15.52 -6.48 4.54
C ASP A 35 16.17 -5.08 4.54
N ASP A 36 17.42 -5.01 4.06
CA ASP A 36 18.23 -3.77 4.11
C ASP A 36 18.04 -2.84 2.90
N PHE A 37 17.52 -3.34 1.77
CA PHE A 37 17.41 -2.56 0.53
C PHE A 37 16.18 -2.91 -0.33
N VAL A 38 15.67 -1.91 -1.05
CA VAL A 38 14.60 -2.07 -2.04
C VAL A 38 15.20 -2.47 -3.38
N ASP A 39 14.93 -3.70 -3.82
CA ASP A 39 15.30 -4.21 -5.13
C ASP A 39 14.10 -4.25 -6.11
N SER A 40 14.35 -4.74 -7.34
CA SER A 40 13.31 -4.87 -8.37
C SER A 40 12.16 -5.82 -7.97
N ALA A 41 12.43 -6.84 -7.15
CA ALA A 41 11.41 -7.77 -6.69
C ALA A 41 10.43 -7.09 -5.73
N TYR A 42 10.90 -6.20 -4.87
CA TYR A 42 10.04 -5.39 -3.99
C TYR A 42 9.07 -4.49 -4.76
N TYR A 43 9.52 -3.90 -5.86
CA TYR A 43 8.61 -3.17 -6.76
C TYR A 43 7.55 -4.07 -7.37
N ILE A 44 7.90 -5.30 -7.81
CA ILE A 44 6.93 -6.27 -8.35
C ILE A 44 5.88 -6.62 -7.29
N ARG A 45 6.32 -6.90 -6.06
CA ARG A 45 5.43 -7.21 -4.92
C ARG A 45 4.51 -6.05 -4.58
N ALA A 46 5.05 -4.83 -4.48
CA ALA A 46 4.27 -3.61 -4.28
C ALA A 46 3.18 -3.43 -5.36
N GLY A 47 3.48 -3.78 -6.62
CA GLY A 47 2.50 -3.76 -7.70
C GLY A 47 1.34 -4.74 -7.48
N ARG A 48 1.61 -5.94 -6.98
CA ARG A 48 0.58 -6.95 -6.65
C ARG A 48 -0.28 -6.50 -5.49
N ILE A 49 0.33 -5.97 -4.43
CA ILE A 49 -0.38 -5.45 -3.25
C ILE A 49 -1.31 -4.29 -3.63
N LEU A 50 -0.85 -3.37 -4.49
CA LEU A 50 -1.68 -2.30 -5.02
C LEU A 50 -2.85 -2.81 -5.86
N LYS A 51 -2.62 -3.81 -6.71
CA LYS A 51 -3.68 -4.44 -7.51
C LYS A 51 -4.74 -5.07 -6.60
N GLU A 52 -4.33 -5.85 -5.61
CA GLU A 52 -5.24 -6.47 -4.63
C GLU A 52 -6.03 -5.40 -3.87
N GLY A 53 -5.37 -4.33 -3.42
CA GLY A 53 -6.03 -3.26 -2.69
C GLY A 53 -7.11 -2.53 -3.51
N ILE A 54 -6.90 -2.37 -4.82
CA ILE A 54 -7.89 -1.79 -5.74
C ILE A 54 -9.06 -2.75 -5.94
N GLU A 55 -8.77 -4.03 -6.21
CA GLU A 55 -9.78 -5.07 -6.43
C GLU A 55 -10.69 -5.26 -5.20
N ARG A 56 -10.14 -5.07 -4.01
CA ARG A 56 -10.88 -5.12 -2.73
C ARG A 56 -11.57 -3.81 -2.36
N GLY A 57 -11.37 -2.73 -3.11
CA GLY A 57 -11.96 -1.42 -2.82
C GLY A 57 -11.45 -0.76 -1.54
N VAL A 58 -10.25 -1.13 -1.07
CA VAL A 58 -9.63 -0.52 0.13
C VAL A 58 -8.70 0.64 -0.21
N ILE A 59 -8.28 0.77 -1.47
CA ILE A 59 -7.51 1.91 -1.97
C ILE A 59 -8.04 2.38 -3.33
N LYS A 60 -7.78 3.64 -3.67
CA LYS A 60 -8.12 4.24 -4.96
C LYS A 60 -6.89 4.89 -5.59
N LYS A 61 -6.72 4.71 -6.90
CA LYS A 61 -5.74 5.48 -7.70
C LYS A 61 -6.31 6.87 -8.00
N ILE A 62 -5.55 7.92 -7.69
CA ILE A 62 -5.99 9.33 -7.80
C ILE A 62 -5.10 10.18 -8.73
N GLY A 63 -4.24 9.54 -9.52
CA GLY A 63 -3.36 10.19 -10.50
C GLY A 63 -2.42 9.17 -11.14
N SER A 64 -1.44 9.63 -11.93
CA SER A 64 -0.58 8.73 -12.74
C SER A 64 0.09 7.62 -11.93
N ALA A 65 0.54 7.92 -10.70
CA ALA A 65 1.22 6.97 -9.81
C ALA A 65 0.92 7.20 -8.31
N ARG A 66 -0.26 7.74 -7.97
CA ARG A 66 -0.66 8.05 -6.59
C ARG A 66 -1.91 7.29 -6.18
N TYR A 67 -1.91 6.83 -4.94
CA TYR A 67 -2.96 6.05 -4.32
C TYR A 67 -3.35 6.67 -2.98
N ILE A 68 -4.59 6.43 -2.57
CA ILE A 68 -5.11 6.79 -1.25
C ILE A 68 -5.83 5.59 -0.65
N MET A 69 -5.84 5.49 0.68
CA MET A 69 -6.73 4.60 1.41
C MET A 69 -8.18 5.07 1.25
N ILE A 70 -9.10 4.13 1.06
CA ILE A 70 -10.54 4.39 1.16
C ILE A 70 -10.92 4.15 2.62
N ASN A 71 -11.22 5.22 3.36
CA ASN A 71 -11.76 5.09 4.69
C ASN A 71 -13.22 4.62 4.60
N THR A 72 -13.51 3.44 5.13
CA THR A 72 -14.88 2.92 5.25
C THR A 72 -15.69 3.61 6.37
N THR A 73 -15.18 4.66 7.01
CA THR A 73 -15.85 5.40 8.11
C THR A 73 -16.65 6.64 7.67
N THR A 74 -17.00 6.78 6.40
CA THR A 74 -17.90 7.87 5.99
C THR A 74 -19.09 7.30 5.24
N ASP A 75 -19.98 6.62 5.96
CA ASP A 75 -21.43 6.61 5.71
C ASP A 75 -22.13 5.95 6.91
N ARG A 76 -22.52 6.76 7.89
CA ARG A 76 -23.63 6.49 8.83
C ARG A 76 -24.07 7.79 9.47
#